data_AF-A0A528WV79-F1
#
_entry.id   AF-A0A528WV79-F1
#
_cell.length_a   1.000
_cell.length_b   1.000
_cell.length_c   1.000
_cell.angle_alpha   90.00
_cell.angle_beta   90.00
_cell.angle_gamma   90.00
#
_symmetry.space_group_name_H-M   'P 1'
#
loop_
_entity.id
_entity.type
_entity.pdbx_description
1 polymer ?
#
loop_
_entity_poly.entity_id
_entity_poly.type
_entity_poly.pdbx_seq_one_letter_code
_entity_poly.pdbx_strand_id
1 'polypeptide(L)'
;MNVQQFLNTVDAISAWVGKAAAWLIIGLMTLVCVEVFKRYILNMPTAWIYDASNMLYGSLFMLAGAYALAQNAHVRGDFLYSSMRPRTQAALDLLLYVVFFLPGIAALVYAGYDYAAISWRIGEHSTVTAEGPPIYQFKSVIPLAGALVMLQGVAEIVRCIVCLRTGQWPSRRKDVAEIDVVEGQLALSAYVDEETRKTAIERAQKIDEEARQRGMGGDLQS
;
A
#
# COMPACT_ATOMS: atom_id res chain seq x y z
N MET A 1 27.36 0.85 7.02
CA MET A 1 25.94 1.02 7.38
C MET A 1 25.49 -0.21 8.14
N ASN A 2 24.89 -0.06 9.33
CA ASN A 2 24.28 -1.17 10.04
C ASN A 2 23.05 -1.68 9.27
N VAL A 3 22.78 -2.98 9.29
CA VAL A 3 21.62 -3.59 8.60
C VAL A 3 20.31 -2.90 8.98
N GLN A 4 20.14 -2.56 10.26
CA GLN A 4 18.95 -1.84 10.73
C GLN A 4 18.83 -0.42 10.15
N GLN A 5 19.96 0.28 9.93
CA GLN A 5 19.94 1.62 9.33
C GLN A 5 19.50 1.53 7.87
N PHE A 6 20.01 0.56 7.12
CA PHE A 6 19.59 0.31 5.74
C PHE A 6 18.09 0.04 5.64
N LEU A 7 17.57 -0.89 6.45
CA LEU A 7 16.14 -1.22 6.50
C LEU A 7 15.27 0.01 6.82
N ASN A 8 15.68 0.79 7.82
CA ASN A 8 14.96 1.99 8.23
C ASN A 8 14.97 3.09 7.15
N THR A 9 16.06 3.22 6.39
CA THR A 9 16.17 4.18 5.28
C THR A 9 15.25 3.79 4.14
N VAL A 10 15.23 2.51 3.75
CA VAL A 10 14.34 2.02 2.69
C VAL A 10 12.87 2.19 3.10
N ASP A 11 12.50 1.82 4.33
CA ASP A 11 11.15 2.04 4.84
C ASP A 11 10.78 3.53 4.84
N ALA A 12 11.72 4.42 5.20
CA ALA A 12 11.48 5.87 5.22
C ALA A 12 11.25 6.43 3.81
N ILE A 13 11.97 5.91 2.80
CA ILE A 13 11.75 6.28 1.40
C ILE A 13 10.34 5.84 0.97
N SER A 14 9.97 4.59 1.23
CA SER A 14 8.65 4.05 0.89
C SER A 14 7.52 4.81 1.61
N ALA A 15 7.70 5.14 2.88
CA ALA A 15 6.82 5.99 3.68
C ALA A 15 6.65 7.39 3.09
N TRP A 16 7.76 8.04 2.75
CA TRP A 16 7.74 9.38 2.19
C TRP A 16 7.07 9.41 0.81
N VAL A 17 7.36 8.42 -0.05
CA VAL A 17 6.70 8.29 -1.35
C VAL A 17 5.21 8.03 -1.20
N GLY A 18 4.79 7.17 -0.27
CA GLY A 18 3.37 6.95 0.02
C GLY A 18 2.65 8.23 0.47
N LYS A 19 3.27 9.01 1.37
CA LYS A 19 2.75 10.31 1.81
C LYS A 19 2.70 11.33 0.69
N ALA A 20 3.71 11.37 -0.17
CA ALA A 20 3.72 12.23 -1.36
C ALA A 20 2.62 11.84 -2.34
N ALA A 21 2.43 10.54 -2.58
CA ALA A 21 1.37 10.01 -3.43
C ALA A 21 -0.02 10.33 -2.87
N ALA A 22 -0.22 10.37 -1.54
CA ALA A 22 -1.50 10.72 -0.93
C ALA A 22 -2.00 12.12 -1.34
N TRP A 23 -1.10 13.08 -1.66
CA TRP A 23 -1.50 14.39 -2.19
C TRP A 23 -2.18 14.32 -3.55
N LEU A 24 -1.95 13.26 -4.33
CA LEU A 24 -2.64 13.04 -5.61
C LEU A 24 -4.15 12.86 -5.42
N ILE A 25 -4.61 12.38 -4.24
CA ILE A 25 -6.05 12.28 -3.93
C ILE A 25 -6.68 13.66 -3.90
N ILE A 26 -6.00 14.65 -3.31
CA ILE A 26 -6.51 16.02 -3.25
C ILE A 26 -6.61 16.61 -4.66
N GLY A 27 -5.59 16.36 -5.49
CA GLY A 27 -5.60 16.75 -6.91
C GLY A 27 -6.74 16.10 -7.70
N LEU A 28 -6.92 14.78 -7.53
CA LEU A 28 -8.00 14.01 -8.15
C LEU A 28 -9.37 14.54 -7.73
N MET A 29 -9.61 14.73 -6.43
CA MET A 29 -10.85 15.28 -5.90
C MET A 29 -11.13 16.66 -6.51
N THR A 30 -10.13 17.53 -6.55
CA THR A 30 -10.28 18.87 -7.13
C THR A 30 -10.67 18.82 -8.60
N LEU A 31 -10.01 17.98 -9.40
CA LEU A 31 -10.34 17.81 -10.83
C LEU A 31 -11.78 17.33 -11.04
N VAL A 32 -12.20 16.32 -10.27
CA VAL A 32 -13.55 15.77 -10.36
C VAL A 32 -14.59 16.81 -9.95
N CYS A 33 -14.35 17.55 -8.85
CA CYS A 33 -15.25 18.63 -8.41
C CYS A 33 -15.38 19.74 -9.46
N VAL A 34 -14.26 20.14 -10.08
CA VAL A 34 -14.27 21.14 -11.15
C VAL A 34 -15.04 20.64 -12.36
N GLU A 35 -14.86 19.38 -12.78
CA GLU A 35 -15.61 18.84 -13.92
C GLU A 35 -17.10 18.73 -13.65
N VAL A 36 -17.50 18.29 -12.44
CA VAL A 36 -18.90 18.28 -12.02
C VAL A 36 -19.47 19.69 -12.05
N PHE A 37 -18.77 20.69 -11.49
CA PHE A 37 -19.18 22.09 -11.53
C PHE A 37 -19.36 22.58 -12.98
N LYS A 38 -18.35 22.42 -13.84
CA LYS A 38 -18.40 22.87 -15.23
C LYS A 38 -19.52 22.20 -16.02
N ARG A 39 -19.73 20.91 -15.81
CA ARG A 39 -20.73 20.12 -16.51
C ARG A 39 -22.15 20.53 -16.15
N TYR A 40 -22.44 20.69 -14.85
CA TYR A 40 -23.81 20.93 -14.39
C TYR A 40 -24.17 22.41 -14.27
N ILE A 41 -23.20 23.30 -14.00
CA ILE A 41 -23.47 24.72 -13.80
C ILE A 41 -23.15 25.51 -15.07
N LEU A 42 -22.05 25.19 -15.75
CA LEU A 42 -21.62 25.94 -16.94
C LEU A 42 -22.05 25.27 -18.26
N ASN A 43 -22.61 24.06 -18.23
CA ASN A 43 -22.93 23.26 -19.43
C ASN A 43 -21.75 23.12 -20.41
N MET A 44 -20.51 23.11 -19.89
CA MET A 44 -19.27 23.05 -20.67
C MET A 44 -18.38 21.88 -20.18
N PRO A 45 -18.72 20.62 -20.54
CA PRO A 45 -17.95 19.46 -20.12
C PRO A 45 -16.54 19.47 -20.72
N THR A 46 -15.57 18.95 -19.97
CA THR A 46 -14.16 18.93 -20.39
C THR A 46 -13.68 17.50 -20.54
N ALA A 47 -13.51 17.02 -21.77
CA ALA A 47 -13.23 15.62 -22.04
C ALA A 47 -11.92 15.14 -21.37
N TRP A 48 -10.84 15.91 -21.46
CA TRP A 48 -9.53 15.51 -20.93
C TRP A 48 -9.47 15.34 -19.41
N ILE A 49 -10.41 15.92 -18.64
CA ILE A 49 -10.42 15.78 -17.17
C ILE A 49 -10.68 14.33 -16.76
N TYR A 50 -11.46 13.58 -17.54
CA TYR A 50 -11.67 12.15 -17.31
C TYR A 50 -10.35 11.37 -17.39
N ASP A 51 -9.57 11.62 -18.44
CA ASP A 51 -8.27 10.96 -18.67
C ASP A 51 -7.28 11.34 -17.56
N ALA A 52 -7.18 12.63 -17.24
CA ALA A 52 -6.30 13.11 -16.17
C ALA A 52 -6.66 12.50 -14.80
N SER A 53 -7.96 12.35 -14.51
CA SER A 53 -8.43 11.71 -13.27
C SER A 53 -8.02 10.24 -13.20
N ASN A 54 -8.17 9.49 -14.29
CA ASN A 54 -7.72 8.10 -14.37
C ASN A 54 -6.20 7.97 -14.21
N MET A 55 -5.43 8.89 -14.82
CA MET A 55 -3.97 8.92 -14.70
C MET A 55 -3.51 9.20 -13.27
N LEU A 56 -4.14 10.15 -12.57
CA LEU A 56 -3.84 10.43 -11.17
C LEU A 56 -4.21 9.25 -10.26
N TYR A 57 -5.38 8.66 -10.47
CA TYR A 57 -5.83 7.49 -9.71
C TYR A 57 -4.89 6.29 -9.90
N GLY A 58 -4.51 5.98 -11.14
CA GLY A 58 -3.56 4.92 -11.43
C GLY A 58 -2.18 5.20 -10.83
N SER A 59 -1.70 6.45 -10.89
CA SER A 59 -0.41 6.85 -10.32
C SER A 59 -0.39 6.68 -8.81
N LEU A 60 -1.47 7.13 -8.14
CA LEU A 60 -1.67 6.94 -6.72
C LEU A 60 -1.58 5.46 -6.34
N PHE A 61 -2.34 4.61 -7.02
CA PHE A 61 -2.38 3.17 -6.72
C PHE A 61 -1.01 2.50 -6.91
N MET A 62 -0.34 2.78 -8.03
CA MET A 62 0.98 2.21 -8.31
C MET A 62 2.03 2.64 -7.29
N LEU A 63 2.09 3.94 -6.96
CA LEU A 63 3.06 4.47 -5.98
C LEU A 63 2.77 4.00 -4.54
N ALA A 64 1.50 3.76 -4.20
CA ALA A 64 1.11 3.22 -2.90
C ALA A 64 1.59 1.78 -2.67
N GLY A 65 1.92 1.03 -3.73
CA GLY A 65 2.34 -0.38 -3.62
C GLY A 65 3.59 -0.58 -2.75
N ALA A 66 4.61 0.28 -2.90
CA ALA A 66 5.83 0.20 -2.09
C ALA A 66 5.56 0.51 -0.61
N TYR A 67 4.69 1.48 -0.35
CA TYR A 67 4.24 1.83 1.00
C TYR A 67 3.46 0.69 1.65
N ALA A 68 2.50 0.09 0.94
CA ALA A 68 1.72 -1.04 1.41
C ALA A 68 2.60 -2.26 1.74
N LEU A 69 3.64 -2.51 0.93
CA LEU A 69 4.61 -3.56 1.19
C LEU A 69 5.45 -3.28 2.45
N ALA A 70 5.90 -2.04 2.65
CA ALA A 70 6.65 -1.64 3.85
C ALA A 70 5.85 -1.87 5.14
N GLN A 71 4.55 -1.60 5.08
CA GLN A 71 3.62 -1.74 6.21
C GLN A 71 3.16 -3.20 6.45
N ASN A 72 3.50 -4.15 5.58
CA ASN A 72 2.89 -5.49 5.50
C ASN A 72 1.36 -5.48 5.42
N ALA A 73 0.78 -4.53 4.68
CA ALA A 73 -0.66 -4.52 4.48
C ALA A 73 -1.16 -5.66 3.55
N HIS A 74 -0.27 -6.54 3.09
CA HIS A 74 -0.65 -7.70 2.29
C HIS A 74 -1.23 -8.78 3.19
N VAL A 75 -2.42 -9.27 2.84
CA VAL A 75 -3.04 -10.42 3.50
C VAL A 75 -2.10 -11.62 3.32
N ARG A 76 -1.37 -11.96 4.38
CA ARG A 76 -0.65 -13.23 4.46
C ARG A 76 -1.67 -14.28 4.87
N GLY A 77 -1.44 -15.55 4.55
CA GLY A 77 -2.33 -16.64 5.00
C GLY A 77 -2.25 -16.80 6.52
N ASP A 78 -2.92 -15.92 7.26
CA ASP A 78 -2.67 -15.64 8.68
C ASP A 78 -2.90 -16.86 9.57
N PHE A 79 -3.77 -17.79 9.18
CA PHE A 79 -4.04 -18.99 9.97
C PHE A 79 -2.85 -19.97 9.97
N LEU A 80 -2.34 -20.34 8.80
CA LEU A 80 -1.21 -21.27 8.72
C LEU A 80 0.11 -20.58 9.08
N TYR A 81 0.26 -19.29 8.74
CA TYR A 81 1.47 -18.53 9.01
C TYR A 81 1.67 -18.26 10.51
N SER A 82 0.62 -17.92 11.26
CA SER A 82 0.72 -17.61 12.70
C SER A 82 1.17 -18.78 13.58
N SER A 83 0.85 -20.02 13.18
CA SER A 83 1.25 -21.24 13.90
C SER A 83 2.70 -21.66 13.65
N MET A 84 3.35 -21.11 12.61
CA MET A 84 4.73 -21.47 12.26
C MET A 84 5.79 -20.78 13.12
N ARG A 85 6.93 -21.46 13.30
CA ARG A 85 8.12 -20.85 13.93
C ARG A 85 8.65 -19.70 13.07
N PRO A 86 9.24 -18.64 13.66
CA PRO A 86 9.77 -17.48 12.92
C PRO A 86 10.74 -17.83 11.78
N ARG A 87 11.56 -18.87 11.97
CA ARG A 87 12.49 -19.34 10.92
C ARG A 87 11.79 -20.00 9.73
N THR A 88 10.72 -20.77 9.98
CA THR A 88 9.94 -21.41 8.91
C THR A 88 9.16 -20.36 8.12
N GLN A 89 8.58 -19.38 8.82
CA GLN A 89 7.95 -18.20 8.23
C GLN A 89 8.94 -17.45 7.31
N ALA A 90 10.12 -17.11 7.82
CA ALA A 90 11.13 -16.39 7.06
C ALA A 90 11.68 -17.19 5.86
N ALA A 91 11.77 -18.53 5.95
CA ALA A 91 12.17 -19.37 4.83
C ALA A 91 11.12 -19.38 3.71
N LEU A 92 9.83 -19.49 4.09
CA LEU A 92 8.72 -19.45 3.14
C LEU A 92 8.65 -18.08 2.47
N ASP A 93 8.67 -16.99 3.25
CA ASP A 93 8.69 -15.63 2.72
C ASP A 93 9.87 -15.43 1.76
N LEU A 94 11.08 -15.85 2.15
CA LEU A 94 12.26 -15.73 1.31
C LEU A 94 12.11 -16.48 -0.02
N LEU A 95 11.57 -17.70 0.02
CA LEU A 95 11.28 -18.47 -1.19
C LEU A 95 10.29 -17.74 -2.09
N LEU A 96 9.19 -17.22 -1.52
CA LEU A 96 8.19 -16.47 -2.27
C LEU A 96 8.77 -15.19 -2.88
N TYR A 97 9.62 -14.48 -2.13
CA TYR A 97 10.29 -13.29 -2.63
C TYR A 97 11.24 -13.62 -3.79
N VAL A 98 12.00 -14.70 -3.70
CA VAL A 98 12.98 -15.05 -4.73
C VAL A 98 12.32 -15.63 -5.98
N VAL A 99 11.34 -16.52 -5.82
CA VAL A 99 10.76 -17.29 -6.93
C VAL A 99 9.65 -16.53 -7.65
N PHE A 100 8.84 -15.74 -6.93
CA PHE A 100 7.68 -15.07 -7.51
C PHE A 100 7.84 -13.56 -7.56
N PHE A 101 8.28 -12.94 -6.47
CA PHE A 101 8.34 -11.48 -6.39
C PHE A 101 9.45 -10.89 -7.26
N LEU A 102 10.70 -11.32 -7.10
CA LEU A 102 11.83 -10.78 -7.86
C LEU A 102 11.66 -10.90 -9.37
N PRO A 103 11.37 -12.07 -9.96
CA PRO A 103 11.18 -12.15 -11.40
C PRO A 103 9.94 -11.39 -11.87
N GLY A 104 8.85 -11.41 -11.10
CA GLY A 104 7.61 -10.71 -11.44
C GLY A 104 7.80 -9.18 -11.49
N ILE A 105 8.38 -8.60 -10.44
CA ILE A 105 8.61 -7.15 -10.37
C ILE A 105 9.74 -6.73 -11.33
N ALA A 106 10.77 -7.56 -11.53
CA ALA A 106 11.82 -7.26 -12.51
C ALA A 106 11.25 -7.22 -13.94
N ALA A 107 10.40 -8.19 -14.29
CA ALA A 107 9.70 -8.19 -15.57
C ALA A 107 8.78 -6.98 -15.72
N LEU A 108 8.06 -6.60 -14.66
CA LEU A 108 7.21 -5.39 -14.64
C LEU A 108 8.04 -4.12 -14.89
N VAL A 109 9.19 -3.97 -14.24
CA VAL A 109 10.07 -2.80 -14.43
C VAL A 109 10.66 -2.78 -15.83
N TYR A 110 11.13 -3.92 -16.34
CA TYR A 110 11.69 -4.04 -17.68
C TYR A 110 10.63 -3.69 -18.75
N ALA A 111 9.48 -4.36 -18.73
CA ALA A 111 8.40 -4.10 -19.67
C ALA A 111 7.83 -2.68 -19.52
N GLY A 112 7.70 -2.19 -18.28
CA GLY A 112 7.25 -0.83 -17.99
C GLY A 112 8.22 0.24 -18.51
N TYR A 113 9.54 -0.03 -18.45
CA TYR A 113 10.55 0.87 -18.99
C TYR A 113 10.44 0.97 -20.51
N ASP A 114 10.39 -0.17 -21.22
CA ASP A 114 10.22 -0.18 -22.67
C ASP A 114 8.91 0.51 -23.09
N TYR A 115 7.83 0.24 -22.37
CA TYR A 115 6.53 0.85 -22.61
C TYR A 115 6.55 2.37 -22.41
N ALA A 116 7.20 2.86 -21.36
CA ALA A 116 7.39 4.29 -21.14
C ALA A 116 8.31 4.91 -22.20
N ALA A 117 9.43 4.27 -22.53
CA ALA A 117 10.40 4.77 -23.50
C ALA A 117 9.80 4.96 -24.90
N ILE A 118 8.96 4.02 -25.33
CA ILE A 118 8.20 4.15 -26.59
C ILE A 118 7.27 5.36 -26.53
N SER A 119 6.51 5.50 -25.44
CA SER A 119 5.57 6.61 -25.25
C SER A 119 6.24 7.99 -25.30
N TRP A 120 7.42 8.12 -24.68
CA TRP A 120 8.24 9.33 -24.74
C TRP A 120 8.74 9.63 -26.16
N ARG A 121 9.15 8.61 -26.92
CA ARG A 121 9.65 8.79 -28.29
C ARG A 121 8.58 9.27 -29.27
N ILE A 122 7.34 8.79 -29.10
CA ILE A 122 6.22 9.17 -29.97
C ILE A 122 5.45 10.38 -29.46
N GLY A 123 5.80 10.91 -28.28
CA GLY A 123 5.06 12.00 -27.64
C GLY A 123 3.58 11.64 -27.46
N GLU A 124 3.31 10.47 -26.88
CA GLU A 124 1.97 9.90 -26.89
C GLU A 124 0.94 10.75 -26.13
N HIS A 125 -0.22 10.94 -26.75
CA HIS A 125 -1.40 11.55 -26.16
C HIS A 125 -2.50 10.50 -25.98
N SER A 126 -3.37 10.73 -24.99
CA SER A 126 -4.52 9.83 -24.77
C SER A 126 -5.41 9.79 -26.00
N THR A 127 -5.75 8.59 -26.47
CA THR A 127 -6.71 8.37 -27.56
C THR A 127 -8.14 8.17 -27.05
N VAL A 128 -8.32 8.17 -25.71
CA VAL A 128 -9.64 7.98 -25.08
C VAL A 128 -10.53 9.19 -25.32
N THR A 129 -9.93 10.39 -25.39
CA THR A 129 -10.65 11.64 -25.66
C THR A 129 -9.99 12.40 -26.82
N ALA A 130 -10.79 13.17 -27.57
CA ALA A 130 -10.32 13.89 -28.76
C ALA A 130 -9.23 14.94 -28.46
N GLU A 131 -9.17 15.45 -27.23
CA GLU A 131 -8.15 16.38 -26.72
C GLU A 131 -7.35 15.74 -25.57
N GLY A 132 -6.94 14.48 -25.74
CA GLY A 132 -6.28 13.71 -24.71
C GLY A 132 -5.01 14.37 -24.18
N PRO A 133 -4.78 14.41 -22.84
CA PRO A 133 -3.55 14.94 -22.29
C PRO A 133 -2.36 14.05 -22.66
N PRO A 134 -1.12 14.55 -22.57
CA PRO A 134 0.07 13.73 -22.79
C PRO A 134 0.16 12.61 -21.75
N ILE A 135 0.39 11.37 -22.18
CA ILE A 135 0.35 10.18 -21.30
C ILE A 135 1.72 9.60 -20.97
N TYR A 136 2.78 10.09 -21.61
CA TYR A 136 4.13 9.57 -21.42
C TYR A 136 4.65 9.72 -19.97
N GLN A 137 4.25 10.79 -19.27
CA GLN A 137 4.58 10.97 -17.84
C GLN A 137 3.90 9.90 -16.99
N PHE A 138 2.62 9.62 -17.26
CA PHE A 138 1.88 8.58 -16.53
C PHE A 138 2.50 7.20 -16.75
N LYS A 139 2.85 6.84 -17.99
CA LYS A 139 3.50 5.55 -18.27
C LYS A 139 4.86 5.41 -17.60
N SER A 140 5.59 6.51 -17.38
CA SER A 140 6.84 6.50 -16.62
C SER A 140 6.66 6.19 -15.12
N VAL A 141 5.46 6.35 -14.58
CA VAL A 141 5.15 5.97 -13.20
C VAL A 141 5.20 4.45 -13.02
N ILE A 142 4.93 3.66 -14.07
CA ILE A 142 4.95 2.19 -14.03
C ILE A 142 6.35 1.65 -13.63
N PRO A 143 7.44 1.94 -14.37
CA PRO A 143 8.76 1.48 -14.00
C PRO A 143 9.26 2.12 -12.69
N LEU A 144 8.88 3.37 -12.40
CA LEU A 144 9.23 4.04 -11.15
C LEU A 144 8.63 3.34 -9.93
N ALA A 145 7.32 3.06 -9.96
CA ALA A 145 6.63 2.34 -8.91
C ALA A 145 7.17 0.91 -8.77
N GLY A 146 7.40 0.21 -9.88
CA GLY A 146 8.02 -1.10 -9.88
C GLY A 146 9.41 -1.09 -9.23
N ALA A 147 10.24 -0.09 -9.53
CA ALA A 147 11.57 0.05 -8.93
C ALA A 147 11.51 0.33 -7.42
N LEU A 148 10.54 1.13 -6.97
CA LEU A 148 10.31 1.39 -5.54
C LEU A 148 9.84 0.14 -4.80
N VAL A 149 8.90 -0.61 -5.39
CA VAL A 149 8.45 -1.91 -4.86
C VAL A 149 9.61 -2.90 -4.81
N MET A 150 10.45 -2.95 -5.86
CA MET A 150 11.66 -3.78 -5.88
C MET A 150 12.62 -3.43 -4.75
N LEU A 151 12.89 -2.14 -4.54
CA LEU A 151 13.74 -1.66 -3.45
C LEU A 151 13.19 -2.09 -2.09
N GLN A 152 11.88 -1.96 -1.87
CA GLN A 152 11.24 -2.44 -0.64
C GLN A 152 11.31 -3.97 -0.51
N GLY A 153 11.13 -4.72 -1.59
CA GLY A 153 11.26 -6.17 -1.60
C GLY A 153 12.66 -6.64 -1.22
N VAL A 154 13.71 -5.93 -1.64
CA VAL A 154 15.08 -6.20 -1.19
C VAL A 154 15.22 -6.01 0.32
N ALA A 155 14.60 -4.97 0.90
CA ALA A 155 14.59 -4.79 2.35
C ALA A 155 13.87 -5.95 3.07
N GLU A 156 12.74 -6.44 2.55
CA GLU A 156 12.03 -7.60 3.09
C GLU A 156 12.86 -8.90 3.01
N ILE A 157 13.57 -9.13 1.90
CA ILE A 157 14.50 -10.26 1.75
C ILE A 157 15.60 -10.19 2.82
N VAL A 158 16.18 -9.01 3.04
CA VAL A 158 17.19 -8.81 4.09
C VAL A 158 16.60 -9.11 5.48
N ARG A 159 15.35 -8.70 5.76
CA ARG A 159 14.67 -9.04 7.02
C ARG A 159 14.52 -10.55 7.19
N CYS A 160 14.13 -11.27 6.14
CA CYS A 160 14.00 -12.72 6.16
C CYS A 160 15.35 -13.40 6.45
N ILE A 161 16.44 -12.95 5.79
CA ILE A 161 17.79 -13.48 6.03
C ILE A 161 18.25 -13.23 7.47
N VAL A 162 17.97 -12.04 8.02
CA VAL A 162 18.28 -11.72 9.42
C VAL A 162 17.50 -12.64 10.35
N CYS A 163 16.18 -12.81 10.14
CA CYS A 163 15.34 -13.68 10.95
C CYS A 163 15.79 -15.15 10.89
N LEU A 164 16.23 -15.64 9.74
CA LEU A 164 16.78 -16.99 9.61
C LEU A 164 18.05 -17.18 10.46
N ARG A 165 18.91 -16.17 10.53
CA ARG A 165 20.15 -16.20 11.32
C ARG A 165 19.88 -16.04 12.82
N THR A 166 19.14 -15.02 13.23
CA THR A 166 18.94 -14.65 14.64
C THR A 166 17.77 -15.37 15.29
N GLY A 167 16.81 -15.87 14.52
CA GLY A 167 15.54 -16.44 15.01
C GLY A 167 14.52 -15.38 15.43
N GLN A 168 14.80 -14.08 15.25
CA GLN A 168 13.91 -12.98 15.63
C GLN A 168 13.73 -12.01 14.46
N TRP A 169 12.51 -11.49 14.29
CA TRP A 169 12.21 -10.50 13.25
C TRP A 169 12.76 -9.11 13.64
N PRO A 170 13.47 -8.41 12.73
CA PRO A 170 13.92 -7.06 12.98
C PRO A 170 12.75 -6.08 13.06
N SER A 171 12.88 -5.04 13.90
CA SER A 171 11.83 -4.04 14.11
C SER A 171 11.52 -3.26 12.83
N ARG A 172 10.22 -3.05 12.57
CA ARG A 172 9.69 -2.24 11.46
C ARG A 172 9.30 -0.85 11.95
N ARG A 173 9.42 0.16 11.09
CA ARG A 173 8.82 1.48 11.33
C ARG A 173 7.35 1.41 10.95
N LYS A 174 6.44 1.45 11.92
CA LYS A 174 5.00 1.58 11.64
C LYS A 174 4.66 3.07 11.49
N ASP A 175 4.30 3.50 10.29
CA ASP A 175 4.12 4.93 10.00
C ASP A 175 2.73 5.50 10.35
N VAL A 176 1.76 4.67 10.71
CA VAL A 176 0.50 5.09 11.32
C VAL A 176 0.11 3.97 12.28
N ALA A 177 0.04 4.26 13.57
CA ALA A 177 -0.80 3.45 14.44
C ALA A 177 -2.19 3.59 13.84
N GLU A 178 -2.76 2.50 13.34
CA GLU A 178 -4.21 2.43 13.17
C GLU A 178 -4.75 2.78 14.55
N ILE A 179 -5.11 4.05 14.74
CA ILE A 179 -5.87 4.47 15.91
C ILE A 179 -7.11 3.65 15.72
N ASP A 180 -7.23 2.59 16.51
CA ASP A 180 -8.41 1.76 16.54
C ASP A 180 -9.56 2.74 16.60
N VAL A 181 -10.34 2.80 15.51
CA VAL A 181 -11.30 3.89 15.29
C VAL A 181 -12.28 3.91 16.46
N VAL A 182 -12.47 2.76 17.09
CA VAL A 182 -13.20 2.54 18.34
C VAL A 182 -12.54 3.28 19.52
N GLU A 183 -11.24 3.08 19.74
CA GLU A 183 -10.48 3.71 20.83
C GLU A 183 -10.42 5.24 20.66
N GLY A 184 -10.24 5.71 19.43
CA GLY A 184 -10.29 7.13 19.07
C GLY A 184 -11.69 7.75 19.23
N GLN A 185 -12.75 7.06 18.80
CA GLN A 185 -14.14 7.50 18.97
C GLN A 185 -14.56 7.53 20.44
N LEU A 186 -14.13 6.55 21.23
CA LEU A 186 -14.38 6.48 22.66
C LEU A 186 -13.63 7.58 23.43
N ALA A 187 -12.39 7.90 23.04
CA ALA A 187 -11.61 8.99 23.62
C ALA A 187 -12.18 10.39 23.33
N LEU A 188 -12.81 10.58 22.15
CA LEU A 188 -13.45 11.85 21.76
C LEU A 188 -14.89 12.02 22.25
N SER A 189 -15.52 10.95 22.78
CA SER A 189 -16.89 11.00 23.26
C SER A 189 -16.98 11.69 24.64
N ALA A 190 -17.31 12.98 24.64
CA ALA A 190 -17.50 13.77 25.87
C ALA A 190 -18.72 13.35 26.72
N TYR A 191 -19.63 12.54 26.15
CA TYR A 191 -20.88 12.09 26.78
C TYR A 191 -20.84 10.65 27.31
N VAL A 192 -19.69 9.97 27.21
CA VAL A 192 -19.53 8.61 27.71
C VAL A 192 -18.79 8.67 29.03
N ASP A 193 -19.47 8.23 30.09
CA ASP A 193 -18.88 8.08 31.42
C ASP A 193 -17.63 7.19 31.38
N GLU A 194 -16.62 7.50 32.19
CA GLU A 194 -15.32 6.81 32.20
C GLU A 194 -15.47 5.28 32.40
N GLU A 195 -16.48 4.85 33.14
CA GLU A 195 -16.79 3.43 33.38
C GLU A 195 -17.40 2.76 32.14
N THR A 196 -18.26 3.48 31.41
CA THR A 196 -18.81 3.02 30.13
C THR A 196 -17.74 2.96 29.04
N ARG A 197 -16.78 3.90 29.07
CA ARG A 197 -15.64 3.91 28.16
C ARG A 197 -14.76 2.67 28.37
N LYS A 198 -14.39 2.38 29.63
CA LYS A 198 -13.58 1.20 29.96
C LYS A 198 -14.25 -0.11 29.57
N THR A 199 -15.55 -0.24 29.88
CA THR A 199 -16.30 -1.45 29.51
C THR A 199 -16.48 -1.61 28.00
N ALA A 200 -16.58 -0.51 27.25
CA ALA A 200 -16.61 -0.56 25.79
C ALA A 200 -15.26 -0.99 25.18
N ILE A 201 -14.14 -0.49 25.72
CA ILE A 201 -12.78 -0.91 25.31
C ILE A 201 -12.57 -2.39 25.64
N GLU A 202 -12.93 -2.83 26.85
CA GLU A 202 -12.81 -4.24 27.25
C GLU A 202 -13.70 -5.16 26.39
N ARG A 203 -14.92 -4.73 26.04
CA ARG A 203 -15.78 -5.48 25.12
C ARG A 203 -15.23 -5.53 23.71
N ALA A 204 -14.67 -4.43 23.20
CA ALA A 204 -14.04 -4.40 21.89
C ALA A 204 -12.82 -5.34 21.84
N GLN A 205 -11.96 -5.29 22.86
CA GLN A 205 -10.83 -6.21 23.03
C GLN A 205 -11.29 -7.67 23.09
N LYS A 206 -12.35 -7.95 23.85
CA LYS A 206 -12.92 -9.29 23.97
C LYS A 206 -13.56 -9.77 22.67
N ILE A 207 -14.20 -8.89 21.90
CA ILE A 207 -14.76 -9.21 20.58
C ILE A 207 -13.63 -9.47 19.57
N ASP A 208 -12.55 -8.69 19.57
CA ASP A 208 -11.37 -8.96 18.73
C ASP A 208 -10.71 -10.29 19.12
N GLU A 209 -10.62 -10.58 20.42
CA GLU A 209 -10.10 -11.84 20.94
C GLU A 209 -11.00 -13.04 20.58
N GLU A 210 -12.32 -12.91 20.72
CA GLU A 210 -13.31 -13.90 20.29
C GLU A 210 -13.35 -14.06 18.77
N ALA A 211 -13.18 -12.99 17.99
CA ALA A 211 -13.10 -13.03 16.53
C ALA A 211 -11.81 -13.71 16.06
N ARG A 212 -10.67 -13.46 16.74
CA ARG A 212 -9.43 -14.23 16.53
C ARG A 212 -9.61 -15.70 16.88
N GLN A 213 -10.30 -16.01 17.99
CA GLN A 213 -10.59 -17.40 18.38
C GLN A 213 -11.57 -18.09 17.41
N ARG A 214 -12.60 -17.40 16.92
CA ARG A 214 -13.53 -17.93 15.90
C ARG A 214 -12.87 -18.07 14.53
N GLY A 215 -11.96 -17.16 14.17
CA GLY A 215 -11.08 -17.32 13.02
C GLY A 215 -10.08 -18.49 13.14
N MET A 216 -9.85 -18.98 14.36
CA MET A 216 -9.07 -20.19 14.65
C MET A 216 -9.92 -21.46 14.89
N GLY A 217 -11.25 -21.36 14.90
CA GLY A 217 -12.18 -22.40 15.35
C GLY A 217 -13.00 -23.04 14.23
N GLY A 218 -12.47 -23.12 13.01
CA GLY A 218 -13.08 -23.89 11.92
C GLY A 218 -13.08 -25.41 12.15
N ASP A 219 -12.35 -25.90 13.14
CA ASP A 219 -12.42 -27.27 13.60
C ASP A 219 -12.55 -27.29 15.12
N LEU A 220 -13.76 -27.55 15.61
CA LEU A 220 -14.06 -28.59 16.61
C LEU A 220 -15.56 -28.55 16.98
N GLN A 221 -16.24 -29.64 16.59
CA GLN A 221 -17.48 -30.21 17.12
C GLN A 221 -18.83 -29.67 16.60
N SER A 222 -19.31 -30.22 15.48
CA SER A 222 -20.36 -31.26 15.43
C SER A 222 -20.63 -31.70 14.00
#